data_AF-A0A9J6FBM5-F1
#
_entry.id   AF-A0A9J6FBM5-F1
#
_cell.length_a   1.000
_cell.length_b   1.000
_cell.length_c   1.000
_cell.angle_alpha   90.00
_cell.angle_beta   90.00
_cell.angle_gamma   90.00
#
_symmetry.space_group_name_H-M   'P 1'
#
loop_
_entity.id
_entity.type
_entity.pdbx_description
1 polymer ?
#
loop_
_entity_poly.entity_id
_entity_poly.type
_entity_poly.pdbx_seq_one_letter_code
_entity_poly.pdbx_strand_id
1 'polypeptide(L)'
;MDILDVLGGFGVYHVLIVILVVLRAFPTAWTNMMTPIVAPDMDHWCARPENASSEIAKMSAEEWKSWAVPEATAGRGFARCQVYRVFQAVNGSWVVDRNETLVCDRWEYDTSVYENTIVNEWDLVCGRGYHRSVVQSVVMAGALVGVLLFGEMSDRDGGDASPLPDADECGLRDRLHHSAAATASAGLPRPRLALPATGNGTLRSHDGAVLVVSTLVAKESPRWLLTKGRIDRAEKSLVRILKINRRPAPDMDQVMSDLAIFSKSHELSRGFSEERL
;
A
#
# COMPACT_ATOMS: atom_id res chain seq x y z
N MET A 1 5.01 24.04 28.73
CA MET A 1 4.25 24.48 27.56
C MET A 1 4.46 23.44 26.49
N ASP A 2 3.42 22.71 26.13
CA ASP A 2 3.49 21.70 25.08
C ASP A 2 3.38 22.36 23.70
N ILE A 3 3.90 21.70 22.67
CA ILE A 3 3.80 22.20 21.30
C ILE A 3 2.33 22.38 20.84
N LEU A 4 1.41 21.62 21.45
CA LEU A 4 -0.03 21.73 21.23
C LEU A 4 -0.61 23.02 21.83
N ASP A 5 -0.05 23.51 22.94
CA ASP A 5 -0.46 24.79 23.55
C ASP A 5 -0.08 25.96 22.64
N VAL A 6 1.07 25.86 21.96
CA VAL A 6 1.57 26.86 21.00
C VAL A 6 0.75 26.86 19.71
N LEU A 7 0.40 25.68 19.19
CA LEU A 7 -0.36 25.53 17.95
C LEU A 7 -1.85 25.86 18.11
N GLY A 8 -2.35 25.87 19.34
CA GLY A 8 -3.77 25.92 19.65
C GLY A 8 -4.48 24.61 19.29
N GLY A 9 -5.78 24.56 19.56
CA GLY A 9 -6.62 23.38 19.29
C GLY A 9 -6.66 22.95 17.81
N PHE A 10 -7.49 21.94 17.53
CA PHE A 10 -7.61 21.36 16.19
C PHE A 10 -7.88 22.42 15.10
N GLY A 11 -7.09 22.41 14.03
CA GLY A 11 -7.02 23.48 13.02
C GLY A 11 -7.07 22.95 11.59
N VAL A 12 -7.10 23.85 10.61
CA VAL A 12 -7.20 23.52 9.17
C VAL A 12 -6.06 22.61 8.70
N TYR A 13 -4.85 22.83 9.21
CA TYR A 13 -3.69 21.97 8.91
C TYR A 13 -3.92 20.51 9.36
N HIS A 14 -4.51 20.31 10.53
CA HIS A 14 -4.81 18.98 11.06
C HIS A 14 -5.89 18.29 10.22
N VAL A 15 -6.95 19.02 9.82
CA VAL A 15 -7.97 18.50 8.89
C VAL A 15 -7.35 18.12 7.54
N LEU A 16 -6.48 18.96 6.99
CA LEU A 16 -5.79 18.70 5.72
C LEU A 16 -4.92 17.44 5.79
N ILE A 17 -4.16 17.26 6.88
CA ILE A 17 -3.38 16.04 7.09
C ILE A 17 -4.30 14.82 7.17
N VAL A 18 -5.37 14.88 7.95
CA VAL A 18 -6.31 13.75 8.08
C VAL A 18 -6.90 13.39 6.72
N ILE A 19 -7.31 14.38 5.92
CA ILE A 19 -7.81 14.16 4.55
C ILE A 19 -6.75 13.48 3.69
N LEU A 20 -5.50 13.96 3.72
CA LEU A 20 -4.40 13.37 2.94
C LEU A 20 -4.08 11.94 3.38
N VAL A 21 -4.09 11.65 4.68
CA VAL A 21 -3.89 10.30 5.23
C VAL A 21 -5.02 9.37 4.79
N VAL A 22 -6.27 9.82 4.88
CA VAL A 22 -7.44 9.04 4.43
C VAL A 22 -7.38 8.80 2.92
N LEU A 23 -7.04 9.82 2.14
CA LEU A 23 -6.92 9.72 0.68
C LEU A 23 -5.82 8.72 0.28
N ARG A 24 -4.71 8.65 1.03
CA ARG A 24 -3.67 7.64 0.83
C ARG A 24 -4.09 6.24 1.29
N ALA A 25 -4.81 6.15 2.40
CA ALA A 25 -5.24 4.86 2.97
C ALA A 25 -6.33 4.20 2.13
N PHE A 26 -7.22 5.00 1.51
CA PHE A 26 -8.39 4.50 0.81
C PHE A 26 -8.06 3.55 -0.36
N PRO A 27 -7.15 3.85 -1.31
CA PRO A 27 -6.78 2.92 -2.38
C PRO A 27 -6.21 1.59 -1.86
N THR A 28 -5.43 1.65 -0.78
CA THR A 28 -4.84 0.46 -0.16
C THR A 28 -5.91 -0.42 0.48
N ALA A 29 -6.89 0.18 1.16
CA ALA A 29 -8.03 -0.54 1.70
C ALA A 29 -8.91 -1.12 0.59
N TRP A 30 -9.19 -0.33 -0.44
CA TRP A 30 -10.00 -0.73 -1.58
C TRP A 30 -9.43 -1.95 -2.30
N THR A 31 -8.14 -1.93 -2.63
CA THR A 31 -7.48 -3.04 -3.34
C THR A 31 -7.45 -4.33 -2.51
N ASN A 32 -7.24 -4.23 -1.19
CA ASN A 32 -7.29 -5.41 -0.31
C ASN A 32 -8.71 -5.98 -0.14
N MET A 33 -9.74 -5.12 -0.15
CA MET A 33 -11.13 -5.54 0.04
C MET A 33 -11.83 -5.95 -1.26
N MET A 34 -11.37 -5.48 -2.43
CA MET A 34 -12.01 -5.78 -3.71
C MET A 34 -11.77 -7.22 -4.20
N THR A 35 -10.60 -7.79 -3.91
CA THR A 35 -10.24 -9.16 -4.34
C THR A 35 -11.29 -10.22 -3.98
N PRO A 36 -11.77 -10.35 -2.73
CA PRO A 36 -12.79 -11.35 -2.39
C PRO A 36 -14.17 -11.08 -3.01
N ILE A 37 -14.49 -9.82 -3.34
CA ILE A 37 -15.78 -9.46 -3.95
C ILE A 37 -15.80 -9.80 -5.44
N VAL A 38 -14.71 -9.51 -6.15
CA VAL A 38 -14.61 -9.73 -7.60
C VAL A 38 -14.27 -11.19 -7.92
N ALA A 39 -13.47 -11.84 -7.08
CA ALA A 39 -13.05 -13.22 -7.23
C ALA A 39 -13.45 -14.11 -6.02
N PRO A 40 -14.75 -14.22 -5.71
CA PRO A 40 -15.23 -15.06 -4.61
C PRO A 40 -14.96 -16.55 -4.89
N ASP A 41 -14.87 -17.35 -3.83
CA ASP A 41 -14.86 -18.80 -4.00
C ASP A 41 -16.28 -19.28 -4.29
N MET A 42 -16.52 -19.69 -5.54
CA MET A 42 -17.80 -20.16 -6.03
C MET A 42 -17.79 -21.69 -6.08
N ASP A 43 -18.89 -22.32 -5.69
CA ASP A 43 -19.07 -23.74 -5.93
C ASP A 43 -19.18 -23.99 -7.44
N HIS A 44 -18.38 -24.95 -7.90
CA HIS A 44 -18.24 -25.28 -9.31
C HIS A 44 -18.11 -26.79 -9.47
N TRP A 45 -18.53 -27.25 -10.63
CA TRP A 45 -18.44 -28.65 -11.05
C TRP A 45 -18.18 -28.72 -12.55
N CYS A 46 -17.95 -29.92 -13.04
CA CYS A 46 -17.58 -30.15 -14.42
C CYS A 46 -18.80 -30.03 -15.33
N ALA A 47 -18.66 -29.29 -16.42
CA ALA A 47 -19.73 -29.07 -17.37
C ALA A 47 -20.12 -30.38 -18.08
N ARG A 48 -21.37 -30.43 -18.52
CA ARG A 48 -21.89 -31.57 -19.29
C ARG A 48 -21.22 -31.64 -20.67
N PRO A 49 -21.10 -32.85 -21.25
CA PRO A 49 -20.57 -32.99 -22.60
C PRO A 49 -21.41 -32.20 -23.60
N GLU A 50 -20.77 -31.56 -24.59
CA GLU A 50 -21.45 -30.72 -25.60
C GLU A 50 -22.47 -31.52 -26.42
N ASN A 51 -22.14 -32.78 -26.69
CA ASN A 51 -22.97 -33.69 -27.47
C ASN A 51 -24.05 -34.39 -26.63
N ALA A 52 -24.24 -33.97 -25.36
CA ALA A 52 -25.23 -34.56 -24.47
C ALA A 52 -26.62 -34.58 -25.13
N SER A 53 -27.35 -35.68 -24.93
CA SER A 53 -28.77 -35.72 -25.33
C SER A 53 -29.56 -34.63 -24.59
N SER A 54 -30.68 -34.21 -25.17
CA SER A 54 -31.57 -33.19 -24.57
C SER A 54 -32.04 -33.57 -23.17
N GLU A 55 -32.01 -34.85 -22.81
CA GLU A 55 -32.30 -35.36 -21.46
C GLU A 55 -31.21 -34.98 -20.46
N ILE A 56 -29.93 -35.26 -20.77
CA ILE A 56 -28.81 -34.90 -19.90
C ILE A 56 -28.62 -33.40 -19.85
N ALA A 57 -28.84 -32.69 -20.95
CA ALA A 57 -28.77 -31.22 -20.96
C ALA A 57 -29.82 -30.57 -20.04
N LYS A 58 -30.98 -31.22 -19.83
CA LYS A 58 -32.08 -30.71 -18.98
C LYS A 58 -32.06 -31.22 -17.54
N MET A 59 -31.21 -32.19 -17.21
CA MET A 59 -31.10 -32.74 -15.86
C MET A 59 -30.74 -31.64 -14.84
N SER A 60 -31.07 -31.82 -13.56
CA SER A 60 -30.66 -30.85 -12.53
C SER A 60 -29.16 -30.94 -12.22
N ALA A 61 -28.58 -29.88 -11.68
CA ALA A 61 -27.16 -29.86 -11.29
C ALA A 61 -26.85 -30.92 -10.20
N GLU A 62 -27.76 -31.15 -9.27
CA GLU A 62 -27.57 -32.12 -8.18
C GLU A 62 -27.62 -33.56 -8.66
N GLU A 63 -28.55 -33.88 -9.56
CA GLU A 63 -28.60 -35.20 -10.20
C GLU A 63 -27.32 -35.45 -11.02
N TRP A 64 -26.84 -34.44 -11.75
CA TRP A 64 -25.57 -34.52 -12.49
C TRP A 64 -24.37 -34.79 -11.57
N LYS A 65 -24.24 -34.05 -10.46
CA LYS A 65 -23.19 -34.25 -9.46
C LYS A 65 -23.22 -35.68 -8.92
N SER A 66 -24.39 -36.18 -8.55
CA SER A 66 -24.54 -37.54 -8.00
C SER A 66 -24.20 -38.65 -9.00
N TRP A 67 -24.38 -38.39 -10.30
CA TRP A 67 -24.20 -39.39 -11.35
C TRP A 67 -22.78 -39.42 -11.93
N ALA A 68 -22.25 -38.25 -12.30
CA ALA A 68 -21.02 -38.12 -13.08
C ALA A 68 -19.80 -37.65 -12.27
N VAL A 69 -19.98 -37.07 -11.08
CA VAL A 69 -18.88 -36.48 -10.31
C VAL A 69 -18.44 -37.43 -9.19
N PRO A 70 -17.13 -37.75 -9.05
CA PRO A 70 -16.63 -38.57 -7.95
C PRO A 70 -16.76 -37.86 -6.60
N GLU A 71 -16.74 -38.64 -5.52
CA GLU A 71 -16.69 -38.08 -4.17
C GLU A 71 -15.30 -37.47 -3.91
N ALA A 72 -15.26 -36.38 -3.14
CA ALA A 72 -14.00 -35.72 -2.81
C ALA A 72 -13.11 -36.66 -2.00
N THR A 73 -11.79 -36.59 -2.20
CA THR A 73 -10.77 -37.40 -1.51
C THR A 73 -10.80 -37.29 0.02
N ALA A 74 -11.45 -36.24 0.56
CA ALA A 74 -11.62 -36.03 2.00
C ALA A 74 -12.98 -36.53 2.56
N GLY A 75 -13.77 -37.24 1.76
CA GLY A 75 -15.07 -37.82 2.17
C GLY A 75 -16.14 -36.78 2.54
N ARG A 76 -15.96 -35.52 2.13
CA ARG A 76 -16.93 -34.44 2.32
C ARG A 76 -17.30 -33.86 0.97
N GLY A 77 -18.45 -34.28 0.45
CA GLY A 77 -19.03 -33.73 -0.77
C GLY A 77 -18.40 -34.26 -2.06
N PHE A 78 -18.78 -33.65 -3.17
CA PHE A 78 -18.33 -34.01 -4.51
C PHE A 78 -16.98 -33.37 -4.86
N ALA A 79 -16.19 -34.02 -5.71
CA ALA A 79 -14.98 -33.46 -6.26
C ALA A 79 -15.31 -32.26 -7.18
N ARG A 80 -14.63 -31.13 -6.99
CA ARG A 80 -14.90 -29.90 -7.78
C ARG A 80 -14.20 -29.88 -9.15
N CYS A 81 -13.16 -30.70 -9.33
CA CYS A 81 -12.20 -30.59 -10.44
C CYS A 81 -12.05 -31.86 -11.28
N GLN A 82 -12.82 -32.90 -10.97
CA GLN A 82 -12.73 -34.21 -11.60
C GLN A 82 -14.12 -34.71 -11.95
N VAL A 83 -14.22 -35.48 -13.02
CA VAL A 83 -15.44 -36.11 -13.48
C VAL A 83 -15.13 -37.54 -13.91
N TYR A 84 -16.07 -38.46 -13.71
CA TYR A 84 -15.96 -39.78 -14.33
C TYR A 84 -16.09 -39.66 -15.84
N ARG A 85 -15.50 -40.61 -16.58
CA ARG A 85 -15.62 -40.61 -18.02
C ARG A 85 -17.07 -40.89 -18.43
N VAL A 86 -17.71 -39.89 -19.03
CA VAL A 86 -19.08 -39.97 -19.55
C VAL A 86 -19.02 -40.16 -21.06
N PHE A 87 -19.55 -41.27 -21.56
CA PHE A 87 -19.57 -41.57 -23.01
C PHE A 87 -20.93 -42.10 -23.45
N GLN A 88 -21.21 -41.97 -24.74
CA GLN A 88 -22.43 -42.52 -25.33
C GLN A 88 -22.17 -43.97 -25.76
N ALA A 89 -22.96 -44.90 -25.23
CA ALA A 89 -22.93 -46.29 -25.66
C ALA A 89 -23.52 -46.43 -27.07
N VAL A 90 -23.21 -47.54 -27.74
CA VAL A 90 -23.69 -47.85 -29.10
C VAL A 90 -25.23 -47.86 -29.19
N ASN A 91 -25.91 -48.16 -28.08
CA ASN A 91 -27.37 -48.12 -27.95
C ASN A 91 -27.96 -46.71 -27.84
N GLY A 92 -27.12 -45.66 -27.92
CA GLY A 92 -27.52 -44.26 -27.80
C GLY A 92 -27.67 -43.76 -26.36
N SER A 93 -27.64 -44.64 -25.36
CA SER A 93 -27.69 -44.29 -23.94
C SER A 93 -26.33 -43.81 -23.42
N TRP A 94 -26.34 -42.84 -22.51
CA TRP A 94 -25.12 -42.37 -21.87
C TRP A 94 -24.76 -43.21 -20.66
N VAL A 95 -23.47 -43.53 -20.53
CA VAL A 95 -22.94 -44.36 -19.46
C VAL A 95 -21.75 -43.64 -18.82
N VAL A 96 -21.65 -43.77 -17.50
CA VAL A 96 -20.54 -43.26 -16.70
C VAL A 96 -19.61 -44.42 -16.39
N ASP A 97 -18.36 -44.35 -16.82
CA ASP A 97 -17.31 -45.27 -16.39
C ASP A 97 -16.71 -44.80 -15.06
N ARG A 98 -16.97 -45.55 -13.99
CA ARG A 98 -16.44 -45.25 -12.65
C ARG A 98 -14.99 -45.67 -12.43
N ASN A 99 -14.38 -46.36 -13.39
CA ASN A 99 -12.99 -46.79 -13.30
C ASN A 99 -12.00 -45.72 -13.79
N GLU A 100 -12.48 -44.75 -14.57
CA GLU A 100 -11.64 -43.72 -15.18
C GLU A 100 -12.14 -42.33 -14.78
N THR A 101 -11.25 -41.55 -14.15
CA THR A 101 -11.49 -40.15 -13.77
C THR A 101 -10.69 -39.22 -14.68
N LEU A 102 -11.36 -38.17 -15.15
CA LEU A 102 -10.80 -37.16 -16.05
C LEU A 102 -10.78 -35.80 -15.36
N VAL A 103 -9.80 -34.97 -15.73
CA VAL A 103 -9.77 -33.56 -15.38
C VAL A 103 -10.75 -32.82 -16.28
N CYS A 104 -11.43 -31.83 -15.71
CA CYS A 104 -12.47 -31.10 -16.41
C CYS A 104 -11.89 -29.96 -17.24
N ASP A 105 -12.32 -29.88 -18.50
CA ASP A 105 -11.92 -28.81 -19.44
C ASP A 105 -12.89 -27.63 -19.43
N ARG A 106 -14.14 -27.87 -19.00
CA ARG A 106 -15.20 -26.87 -18.88
C ARG A 106 -15.92 -27.03 -17.54
N TRP A 107 -16.42 -25.92 -17.02
CA TRP A 107 -17.05 -25.85 -15.71
C TRP A 107 -18.43 -25.21 -15.78
N GLU A 108 -19.26 -25.57 -14.81
CA GLU A 108 -20.54 -24.94 -14.52
C GLU A 108 -20.51 -24.50 -13.06
N TYR A 109 -21.07 -23.33 -12.79
CA TYR A 109 -20.93 -22.60 -11.53
C TYR A 109 -22.30 -22.43 -10.87
N ASP A 110 -22.32 -22.42 -9.53
CA ASP A 110 -23.51 -22.01 -8.79
C ASP A 110 -23.66 -20.48 -8.83
N THR A 111 -24.64 -20.00 -9.59
CA THR A 111 -24.94 -18.57 -9.72
C THR A 111 -26.01 -18.07 -8.76
N SER A 112 -26.36 -18.82 -7.71
CA SER A 112 -27.42 -18.45 -6.75
C SER A 112 -27.10 -17.16 -5.96
N VAL A 113 -25.82 -16.92 -5.67
CA VAL A 113 -25.35 -15.75 -4.91
C VAL A 113 -24.74 -14.68 -5.81
N TYR A 114 -23.91 -15.11 -6.77
CA TYR A 114 -23.21 -14.21 -7.68
C TYR A 114 -23.38 -14.69 -9.12
N GLU A 115 -23.99 -13.87 -9.98
CA GLU A 115 -24.20 -14.23 -11.39
C GLU A 115 -22.94 -14.07 -12.24
N ASN A 116 -22.25 -12.94 -12.11
CA ASN A 116 -21.08 -12.59 -12.91
C ASN A 116 -19.91 -12.21 -12.01
N THR A 117 -18.84 -12.99 -12.08
CA THR A 117 -17.60 -12.80 -11.33
C THR A 117 -16.42 -12.97 -12.27
N ILE A 118 -15.21 -12.56 -11.85
CA ILE A 118 -14.03 -12.83 -12.68
C ILE A 118 -13.72 -14.34 -12.76
N VAL A 119 -14.27 -15.13 -11.85
CA VAL A 119 -13.99 -16.56 -11.73
C VAL A 119 -14.73 -17.35 -12.79
N ASN A 120 -16.02 -17.10 -12.99
CA ASN A 120 -16.82 -17.79 -14.00
C ASN A 120 -16.58 -17.25 -15.41
N GLU A 121 -16.22 -15.97 -15.55
CA GLU A 121 -15.90 -15.40 -16.87
C GLU A 121 -14.56 -15.92 -17.43
N TRP A 122 -13.56 -16.20 -16.57
CA TRP A 122 -12.19 -16.56 -16.99
C TRP A 122 -11.77 -18.00 -16.60
N ASP A 123 -12.70 -18.79 -16.07
CA ASP A 123 -12.48 -20.15 -15.58
C ASP A 123 -11.27 -20.28 -14.63
N LEU A 124 -11.27 -19.45 -13.58
CA LEU A 124 -10.18 -19.37 -12.59
C LEU A 124 -10.34 -20.41 -11.46
N VAL A 125 -10.59 -21.66 -11.83
CA VAL A 125 -10.81 -22.76 -10.89
C VAL A 125 -9.77 -23.87 -11.05
N CYS A 126 -9.70 -24.77 -10.06
CA CYS A 126 -8.85 -25.96 -10.09
C CYS A 126 -7.39 -25.63 -10.41
N GLY A 127 -6.88 -26.07 -11.56
CA GLY A 127 -5.50 -25.80 -12.01
C GLY A 127 -5.17 -24.31 -12.14
N ARG A 128 -6.17 -23.44 -12.30
CA ARG A 128 -6.04 -21.97 -12.40
C ARG A 128 -6.47 -21.23 -11.13
N GLY A 129 -6.86 -21.94 -10.06
CA GLY A 129 -7.28 -21.31 -8.80
C GLY A 129 -6.20 -20.47 -8.12
N TYR A 130 -4.92 -20.77 -8.39
CA TYR A 130 -3.78 -20.06 -7.82
C TYR A 130 -3.65 -18.60 -8.30
N HIS A 131 -4.33 -18.20 -9.37
CA HIS A 131 -4.28 -16.82 -9.88
C HIS A 131 -4.69 -15.79 -8.81
N ARG A 132 -5.66 -16.10 -7.95
CA ARG A 132 -6.06 -15.24 -6.82
C ARG A 132 -4.86 -14.99 -5.88
N SER A 133 -4.15 -16.05 -5.53
CA SER A 133 -2.96 -15.99 -4.66
C SER A 133 -1.80 -15.26 -5.32
N VAL A 134 -1.60 -15.43 -6.63
CA VAL A 134 -0.55 -14.73 -7.39
C VAL A 134 -0.81 -13.24 -7.42
N VAL A 135 -2.04 -12.81 -7.73
CA VAL A 135 -2.41 -11.39 -7.74
C VAL A 135 -2.13 -10.76 -6.37
N GLN A 136 -2.56 -11.42 -5.29
CA GLN A 136 -2.30 -10.92 -3.93
C GLN A 136 -0.80 -10.86 -3.62
N SER A 137 -0.03 -11.86 -4.04
CA SER A 137 1.41 -11.90 -3.81
C SER A 137 2.14 -10.79 -4.57
N VAL A 138 1.75 -10.52 -5.82
CA VAL A 138 2.30 -9.42 -6.63
C VAL A 138 1.99 -8.06 -6.01
N VAL A 139 0.78 -7.86 -5.49
CA VAL A 139 0.41 -6.63 -4.76
C VAL A 139 1.28 -6.43 -3.53
N MET A 140 1.48 -7.48 -2.72
CA MET A 140 2.30 -7.39 -1.50
C MET A 140 3.79 -7.20 -1.81
N ALA A 141 4.31 -7.87 -2.85
CA ALA A 141 5.67 -7.66 -3.33
C ALA A 141 5.86 -6.22 -3.83
N GLY A 142 4.89 -5.68 -4.58
CA GLY A 142 4.88 -4.29 -5.02
C GLY A 142 4.85 -3.32 -3.85
N ALA A 143 4.07 -3.61 -2.81
CA ALA A 143 4.04 -2.81 -1.59
C ALA A 143 5.39 -2.81 -0.86
N LEU A 144 6.06 -3.96 -0.75
CA LEU A 144 7.39 -4.07 -0.16
C LEU A 144 8.43 -3.26 -0.93
N VAL A 145 8.48 -3.44 -2.26
CA VAL A 145 9.39 -2.68 -3.13
C VAL A 145 9.09 -1.18 -3.02
N GLY A 146 7.81 -0.79 -2.97
CA GLY A 146 7.40 0.58 -2.73
C GLY A 146 7.96 1.15 -1.43
N VAL A 147 7.80 0.45 -0.31
CA VAL A 147 8.32 0.92 1.00
C VAL A 147 9.84 1.04 0.99
N LEU A 148 10.57 0.12 0.34
CA LEU A 148 12.04 0.20 0.26
C LEU A 148 12.49 1.41 -0.56
N LEU A 149 11.87 1.65 -1.72
CA LEU A 149 12.23 2.77 -2.58
C LEU A 149 11.86 4.11 -1.96
N PHE A 150 10.62 4.24 -1.46
CA PHE A 150 10.14 5.49 -0.85
C PHE A 150 10.76 5.74 0.54
N GLY A 151 11.14 4.69 1.28
CA GLY A 151 11.88 4.82 2.52
C GLY A 151 13.25 5.46 2.30
N GLU A 152 14.03 4.92 1.35
CA GLU A 152 15.34 5.49 0.98
C GLU A 152 15.22 6.92 0.45
N MET A 153 14.18 7.23 -0.33
CA MET A 153 13.93 8.60 -0.80
C MET A 153 13.61 9.54 0.36
N SER A 154 12.74 9.11 1.29
CA SER A 154 12.37 9.92 2.47
C SER A 154 13.58 10.28 3.33
N ASP A 155 14.53 9.36 3.47
CA ASP A 155 15.74 9.60 4.26
C ASP A 155 16.76 10.48 3.54
N ARG A 156 16.82 10.39 2.20
CA ARG A 156 17.68 11.26 1.37
C ARG A 156 17.17 12.69 1.30
N ASP A 157 15.86 12.88 1.17
CA ASP A 157 15.23 14.22 1.12
C ASP A 157 15.11 14.89 2.51
N GLY A 158 15.50 14.19 3.58
CA GLY A 158 15.81 14.79 4.88
C GLY A 158 17.10 15.65 4.87
N GLY A 159 17.88 15.60 3.79
CA GLY A 159 18.98 16.50 3.49
C GLY A 159 18.58 17.56 2.47
N ASP A 160 18.33 18.78 2.94
CA ASP A 160 18.23 20.00 2.13
C ASP A 160 17.20 20.00 0.98
N ALA A 161 15.93 19.92 1.37
CA ALA A 161 14.89 20.64 0.65
C ALA A 161 15.23 22.15 0.69
N SER A 162 15.98 22.56 -0.32
CA SER A 162 16.38 23.94 -0.58
C SER A 162 15.14 24.84 -0.50
N PRO A 163 15.21 25.98 0.21
CA PRO A 163 14.13 26.96 0.19
C PRO A 163 13.82 27.36 -1.26
N LEU A 164 12.54 27.52 -1.58
CA LEU A 164 12.12 28.29 -2.74
C LEU A 164 12.85 29.64 -2.72
N PRO A 165 13.22 30.22 -3.87
CA PRO A 165 13.83 31.54 -3.89
C PRO A 165 12.80 32.54 -3.39
N ASP A 166 12.97 32.99 -2.15
CA ASP A 166 12.28 34.16 -1.63
C ASP A 166 12.82 35.37 -2.41
N ALA A 167 12.03 35.83 -3.37
CA ALA A 167 12.10 37.21 -3.82
C ALA A 167 11.49 38.06 -2.71
N ASP A 168 12.33 38.70 -1.90
CA ASP A 168 12.22 40.11 -1.53
C ASP A 168 13.28 40.50 -0.47
N GLU A 169 13.74 41.74 -0.61
CA GLU A 169 14.61 42.54 0.28
C GLU A 169 16.14 42.36 0.25
N CYS A 170 16.72 43.14 -0.67
CA CYS A 170 17.93 43.95 -0.53
C CYS A 170 18.05 44.65 0.85
N GLY A 171 19.24 44.64 1.47
CA GLY A 171 19.56 45.66 2.49
C GLY A 171 20.52 45.26 3.62
N LEU A 172 21.82 45.26 3.32
CA LEU A 172 22.86 45.95 4.12
C LEU A 172 22.93 45.70 5.65
N ARG A 173 23.90 44.89 6.09
CA ARG A 173 24.86 45.34 7.12
C ARG A 173 26.12 44.49 7.20
N ASP A 174 27.24 45.17 6.99
CA ASP A 174 28.60 44.72 7.24
C ASP A 174 28.78 44.08 8.62
N ARG A 175 29.57 43.00 8.67
CA ARG A 175 30.71 42.88 9.58
C ARG A 175 31.77 41.97 8.95
N LEU A 176 32.70 42.62 8.26
CA LEU A 176 34.07 42.14 8.07
C LEU A 176 34.79 42.06 9.43
N HIS A 177 35.88 41.29 9.43
CA HIS A 177 36.82 40.97 10.51
C HIS A 177 36.48 39.71 11.32
N HIS A 178 36.98 38.56 10.86
CA HIS A 178 38.27 38.06 11.35
C HIS A 178 38.83 36.99 10.40
N SER A 179 40.01 37.30 9.89
CA SER A 179 40.95 36.39 9.24
C SER A 179 41.49 35.36 10.23
N ALA A 180 41.39 34.08 9.91
CA ALA A 180 42.33 33.07 10.40
C ALA A 180 42.44 31.96 9.35
N ALA A 181 43.63 31.88 8.76
CA ALA A 181 44.07 30.79 7.92
C ALA A 181 44.21 29.50 8.74
N ALA A 182 43.80 28.36 8.19
CA ALA A 182 44.34 27.04 8.54
C ALA A 182 44.06 26.04 7.43
N THR A 183 45.06 25.92 6.54
CA THR A 183 45.67 24.69 6.03
C THR A 183 44.89 23.36 6.04
N ALA A 184 44.91 22.76 4.85
CA ALA A 184 44.47 21.41 4.48
C ALA A 184 45.10 20.25 5.26
N SER A 185 44.33 19.17 5.42
CA SER A 185 44.74 17.77 5.16
C SER A 185 43.46 16.90 5.06
N ALA A 186 43.16 16.38 3.87
CA ALA A 186 43.42 15.01 3.43
C ALA A 186 42.44 13.96 4.03
N GLY A 187 41.41 13.61 3.24
CA GLY A 187 40.50 12.51 3.48
C GLY A 187 39.88 12.02 2.16
N LEU A 188 40.47 10.95 1.63
CA LEU A 188 40.18 10.15 0.42
C LEU A 188 38.79 10.28 -0.28
N PRO A 189 38.75 10.31 -1.63
CA PRO A 189 37.51 10.24 -2.40
C PRO A 189 36.98 8.79 -2.47
N ARG A 190 35.71 8.58 -2.12
CA ARG A 190 35.01 7.32 -2.40
C ARG A 190 34.43 7.35 -3.82
N PRO A 191 34.40 6.20 -4.52
CA PRO A 191 34.13 6.15 -5.96
C PRO A 191 32.66 6.49 -6.25
N ARG A 192 32.46 7.45 -7.17
CA ARG A 192 31.15 7.66 -7.82
C ARG A 192 30.89 6.47 -8.74
N LEU A 193 30.06 5.54 -8.29
CA LEU A 193 29.47 4.55 -9.19
C LEU A 193 28.37 5.24 -9.99
N ALA A 194 28.73 5.73 -11.18
CA ALA A 194 27.77 6.18 -12.17
C ALA A 194 27.03 4.94 -12.72
N LEU A 195 25.74 4.82 -12.42
CA LEU A 195 24.83 3.93 -13.13
C LEU A 195 23.99 4.75 -14.11
N PRO A 196 23.68 4.18 -15.29
CA PRO A 196 23.31 4.93 -16.47
C PRO A 196 21.88 5.44 -16.37
N ALA A 197 21.68 6.64 -16.92
CA ALA A 197 20.37 7.16 -17.27
C ALA A 197 19.76 6.28 -18.37
N THR A 198 18.72 5.52 -18.04
CA THR A 198 17.85 4.92 -19.05
C THR A 198 16.41 4.97 -18.61
N GLY A 199 15.57 5.54 -19.48
CA GLY A 199 14.18 5.13 -19.62
C GLY A 199 13.16 6.16 -19.20
N ASN A 200 12.78 7.01 -20.15
CA ASN A 200 11.48 7.67 -20.21
C ASN A 200 10.37 6.62 -20.00
N GLY A 201 9.91 6.48 -18.76
CA GLY A 201 8.66 5.80 -18.42
C GLY A 201 7.72 6.86 -17.90
N THR A 202 6.82 7.35 -18.74
CA THR A 202 5.67 8.18 -18.33
C THR A 202 4.79 7.33 -17.40
N LEU A 203 5.11 7.36 -16.11
CA LEU A 203 4.28 6.81 -15.04
C LEU A 203 2.98 7.63 -14.99
N ARG A 204 1.85 6.99 -15.29
CA ARG A 204 0.53 7.64 -15.22
C ARG A 204 0.31 8.24 -13.83
N SER A 205 -0.12 9.51 -13.85
CA SER A 205 0.22 10.56 -12.88
C SER A 205 -0.80 10.80 -11.76
N HIS A 206 -1.61 9.82 -11.37
CA HIS A 206 -2.64 10.05 -10.34
C HIS A 206 -2.19 9.61 -8.95
N ASP A 207 -1.64 8.41 -8.80
CA ASP A 207 -1.25 7.88 -7.47
C ASP A 207 0.08 8.47 -6.97
N GLY A 208 1.02 8.73 -7.89
CA GLY A 208 2.28 9.41 -7.57
C GLY A 208 2.09 10.87 -7.14
N ALA A 209 1.09 11.56 -7.71
CA ALA A 209 0.80 12.95 -7.35
C ALA A 209 0.30 13.09 -5.91
N VAL A 210 -0.51 12.14 -5.41
CA VAL A 210 -0.96 12.16 -4.01
C VAL A 210 0.20 11.94 -3.04
N LEU A 211 1.13 11.04 -3.37
CA LEU A 211 2.37 10.82 -2.59
C LEU A 211 3.24 12.08 -2.55
N VAL A 212 3.46 12.72 -3.70
CA VAL A 212 4.22 13.97 -3.79
C VAL A 212 3.52 15.11 -3.04
N VAL A 213 2.21 15.27 -3.18
CA VAL A 213 1.46 16.31 -2.45
C VAL A 213 1.50 16.06 -0.94
N SER A 214 1.37 14.79 -0.50
CA SER A 214 1.40 14.46 0.92
C SER A 214 2.76 14.75 1.59
N THR A 215 3.87 14.49 0.88
CA THR A 215 5.23 14.80 1.37
C THR A 215 5.54 16.30 1.36
N LEU A 216 4.92 17.07 0.45
CA LEU A 216 5.06 18.52 0.41
C LEU A 216 4.25 19.24 1.51
N VAL A 217 3.07 18.72 1.85
CA VAL A 217 2.18 19.29 2.88
C VAL A 217 2.60 18.87 4.28
N ALA A 218 2.87 17.57 4.49
CA ALA A 218 3.30 17.04 5.78
C ALA A 218 4.84 17.01 5.86
N LYS A 219 5.45 18.17 6.11
CA LYS A 219 6.89 18.22 6.45
C LYS A 219 7.15 17.60 7.82
N GLU A 220 8.42 17.29 8.11
CA GLU A 220 8.88 16.71 9.38
C GLU A 220 8.19 17.32 10.61
N SER A 221 7.74 16.45 11.52
CA SER A 221 7.03 16.91 12.72
C SER A 221 7.94 17.81 13.57
N PRO A 222 7.48 18.99 14.02
CA PRO A 222 8.34 19.89 14.79
C PRO A 222 8.78 19.28 16.13
N ARG A 223 8.02 18.33 16.69
CA ARG A 223 8.43 17.57 17.88
C ARG A 223 9.66 16.68 17.63
N TRP A 224 9.72 15.97 16.50
CA TRP A 224 10.89 15.17 16.13
C TRP A 224 12.12 16.04 15.83
N LEU A 225 11.91 17.21 15.23
CA LEU A 225 12.99 18.16 14.98
C LEU A 225 13.60 18.71 16.28
N LEU A 226 12.78 18.97 17.30
CA LEU A 226 13.23 19.39 18.62
C LEU A 226 14.07 18.32 19.33
N THR A 227 13.67 17.05 19.28
CA THR A 227 14.46 15.96 19.90
C THR A 227 15.79 15.73 19.19
N LYS A 228 15.88 16.03 17.89
CA LYS A 228 17.14 16.00 17.13
C LYS A 228 17.99 17.26 17.26
N GLY A 229 17.55 18.27 18.02
CA GLY A 229 18.26 19.55 18.18
C GLY A 229 18.29 20.41 16.91
N ARG A 230 17.45 20.13 15.90
CA ARG A 230 17.36 20.89 14.65
C ARG A 230 16.37 22.06 14.79
N ILE A 231 16.74 23.04 15.62
CA ILE A 231 15.86 24.13 16.06
C ILE A 231 15.38 25.01 14.88
N ASP A 232 16.27 25.37 13.95
CA ASP A 232 15.92 26.23 12.80
C ASP A 232 14.84 25.60 11.89
N ARG A 233 14.90 24.27 11.71
CA ARG A 233 13.90 23.54 10.92
C ARG A 233 12.60 23.41 11.67
N ALA A 234 12.65 23.20 12.99
CA ALA A 234 11.47 23.10 13.84
C ALA A 234 10.67 24.41 13.81
N GLU A 235 11.36 25.54 13.90
CA GLU A 235 10.76 26.87 13.81
C GLU A 235 10.05 27.08 12.45
N LYS A 236 10.76 26.82 11.34
CA LYS A 236 10.18 26.92 9.99
C LYS A 236 8.96 26.02 9.79
N SER A 237 8.95 24.84 10.40
CA SER A 237 7.80 23.93 10.38
C SER A 237 6.62 24.53 11.15
N LEU A 238 6.87 25.04 12.36
CA LEU A 238 5.85 25.64 13.23
C LEU A 238 5.23 26.91 12.61
N VAL A 239 6.04 27.80 12.05
CA VAL A 239 5.58 29.01 11.34
C VAL A 239 4.69 28.64 10.16
N ARG A 240 5.02 27.60 9.39
CA ARG A 240 4.16 27.13 8.29
C ARG A 240 2.81 26.65 8.80
N ILE A 241 2.77 25.88 9.89
CA ILE A 241 1.53 25.38 10.48
C ILE A 241 0.66 26.55 10.98
N LEU A 242 1.26 27.55 11.62
CA LEU A 242 0.56 28.75 12.09
C LEU A 242 -0.02 29.57 10.92
N LYS A 243 0.74 29.74 9.82
CA LYS A 243 0.27 30.38 8.58
C LYS A 243 -0.94 29.65 7.99
N ILE A 244 -0.89 28.30 7.88
CA ILE A 244 -2.00 27.49 7.36
C ILE A 244 -3.23 27.58 8.27
N ASN A 245 -3.03 27.59 9.58
CA ASN A 245 -4.09 27.76 10.57
C ASN A 245 -4.56 29.21 10.72
N ARG A 246 -4.02 30.15 9.93
CA ARG A 246 -4.31 31.60 10.00
C ARG A 246 -4.19 32.17 11.42
N ARG A 247 -3.19 31.74 12.18
CA ARG A 247 -2.89 32.25 13.52
C ARG A 247 -1.66 33.16 13.49
N PRO A 248 -1.63 34.24 14.31
CA PRO A 248 -0.46 35.09 14.43
C PRO A 248 0.70 34.28 15.01
N ALA A 249 1.91 34.48 14.47
CA ALA A 249 3.11 33.86 15.01
C ALA A 249 3.49 34.55 16.33
N PRO A 250 3.63 33.82 17.45
CA PRO A 250 4.17 34.36 18.69
C PRO A 250 5.67 34.64 18.55
N ASP A 251 6.29 35.23 19.57
CA ASP A 251 7.75 35.39 19.61
C ASP A 251 8.43 34.00 19.60
N MET A 252 8.96 33.64 18.43
CA MET A 252 9.46 32.31 18.16
C MET A 252 10.74 32.02 18.94
N ASP A 253 11.57 33.02 19.24
CA ASP A 253 12.81 32.83 19.98
C ASP A 253 12.53 32.34 21.41
N GLN A 254 11.58 33.00 22.08
CA GLN A 254 11.15 32.61 23.43
C GLN A 254 10.47 31.23 23.42
N VAL A 255 9.53 31.02 22.50
CA VAL A 255 8.76 29.77 22.39
C VAL A 255 9.66 28.57 22.08
N MET A 256 10.64 28.73 21.18
CA MET A 256 11.55 27.64 20.81
C MET A 256 12.49 27.28 21.96
N SER A 257 12.94 28.26 22.77
CA SER A 257 13.74 28.02 23.96
C SER A 257 12.97 27.22 25.03
N ASP A 258 11.73 27.60 25.29
CA ASP A 258 10.85 26.91 26.25
C ASP A 258 10.52 25.47 25.81
N LEU A 259 10.26 25.27 24.51
CA LEU A 259 10.01 23.94 23.92
C LEU A 259 11.25 23.04 23.96
N ALA A 260 12.45 23.60 23.76
CA ALA A 260 13.69 22.84 23.83
C ALA A 260 14.00 22.38 25.27
N ILE A 261 13.80 23.24 26.26
CA ILE A 261 13.94 22.89 27.69
C ILE A 261 12.95 21.79 28.07
N PHE A 262 11.69 21.92 27.65
CA PHE A 262 10.65 20.95 27.92
C PHE A 262 10.92 19.58 27.25
N SER A 263 11.40 19.58 26.00
CA SER A 263 11.80 18.34 25.32
C SER A 263 12.91 17.61 26.10
N LYS A 264 13.91 18.36 26.59
CA LYS A 264 15.06 17.81 27.30
C LYS A 264 14.70 17.26 28.68
N SER A 265 13.77 17.92 29.40
CA SER A 265 13.27 17.43 30.68
C SER A 265 12.46 16.14 30.53
N HIS A 266 11.71 16.01 29.43
CA HIS A 266 10.95 14.81 29.12
C HIS A 266 11.83 13.62 28.68
N GLU A 267 12.99 13.87 28.07
CA GLU A 267 13.98 12.81 27.80
C GLU A 267 14.66 12.32 29.08
N LEU A 268 15.01 13.24 29.99
CA LEU A 268 15.57 12.91 31.31
C LEU A 268 14.63 12.05 32.14
N SER A 269 13.32 12.36 32.14
CA SER A 269 12.33 11.58 32.88
C SER A 269 12.10 10.19 32.27
N ARG A 270 12.20 10.03 30.94
CA ARG A 270 12.18 8.70 30.30
C ARG A 270 13.41 7.88 30.65
N GLY A 271 14.61 8.46 30.59
CA GLY A 271 15.86 7.76 30.95
C GLY A 271 15.83 7.22 32.39
N PHE A 272 15.33 8.02 33.34
CA PHE A 272 15.20 7.61 34.73
C PHE A 272 14.15 6.50 34.97
N SER A 273 13.22 6.32 34.03
CA SER A 273 12.22 5.24 34.07
C SER A 273 12.73 3.92 33.49
N GLU A 274 13.64 3.97 32.51
CA GLU A 274 14.26 2.77 31.91
C GLU A 274 15.40 2.21 32.77
N GLU A 275 16.14 3.02 33.54
CA GLU A 275 17.16 2.54 34.49
C GLU A 275 16.59 1.89 35.77
N ARG A 276 15.27 1.94 35.97
CA ARG A 276 14.58 1.38 37.15
C ARG A 276 13.94 0.01 36.88
N LEU A 277 14.12 -0.56 35.69
CA LEU A 277 13.68 -1.90 35.28
C LEU A 277 14.91 -2.78 35.00
#